data_AF-A0A098FSD4-F1
#
_entry.id   AF-A0A098FSD4-F1
#
_cell.length_a   1.000
_cell.length_b   1.000
_cell.length_c   1.000
_cell.angle_alpha   90.00
_cell.angle_beta   90.00
_cell.angle_gamma   90.00
#
_symmetry.space_group_name_H-M   'P 1'
#
loop_
_entity.id
_entity.type
_entity.pdbx_description
1 polymer ?
#
loop_
_entity_poly.entity_id
_entity_poly.type
_entity_poly.pdbx_seq_one_letter_code
_entity_poly.pdbx_strand_id
1 'polypeptide(L)' 'MTKDELRAELERQAQRFTNVYGGEITTYAAEREPERKPWRKKPTVLDQVFQRELQKLEQEKHADCESAATGQA' A
#
# COMPACT_ATOMS: atom_id res chain seq x y z
N MET A 1 -22.01 -27.70 31.44
CA MET A 1 -21.05 -27.06 30.52
C MET A 1 -21.82 -26.27 29.49
N THR A 2 -22.21 -25.06 29.85
CA THR A 2 -22.73 -24.08 28.90
C THR A 2 -21.55 -23.38 28.22
N LYS A 3 -21.80 -22.78 27.05
CA LYS A 3 -20.76 -22.06 26.29
C LYS A 3 -20.14 -20.92 27.10
N ASP A 4 -20.91 -20.32 28.00
CA ASP A 4 -20.50 -19.15 28.79
C ASP A 4 -19.65 -19.55 29.99
N GLU A 5 -19.95 -20.68 30.63
CA GLU A 5 -19.06 -21.28 31.65
C GLU A 5 -17.69 -21.61 31.07
N LEU A 6 -17.64 -22.19 29.86
CA LEU A 6 -16.39 -22.54 29.20
C LEU A 6 -15.54 -21.32 28.84
N ARG A 7 -16.18 -20.22 28.41
CA ARG A 7 -15.50 -18.95 28.15
C ARG A 7 -14.88 -18.37 29.41
N ALA A 8 -15.62 -18.36 30.51
CA ALA A 8 -15.14 -17.84 31.78
C ALA A 8 -13.95 -18.66 32.32
N GLU A 9 -13.99 -19.98 32.17
CA GLU A 9 -12.87 -20.86 32.59
C GLU A 9 -11.61 -20.60 31.74
N LEU A 10 -11.74 -20.48 30.42
CA LEU A 10 -10.62 -20.21 29.52
C LEU A 10 -9.99 -18.83 29.77
N GLU A 11 -10.80 -17.80 30.03
CA GLU A 11 -10.32 -16.46 30.35
C GLU A 11 -9.53 -16.45 31.67
N ARG A 12 -10.03 -17.17 32.69
CA ARG A 12 -9.33 -17.33 33.96
C ARG A 12 -7.99 -18.07 33.81
N GLN A 13 -7.94 -19.07 32.93
CA GLN A 13 -6.72 -19.82 32.62
C GLN A 13 -5.70 -18.96 31.90
N ALA A 14 -6.13 -18.19 30.89
CA ALA A 14 -5.27 -17.24 30.18
C ALA A 14 -4.70 -16.18 31.14
N GLN A 15 -5.55 -15.55 31.96
CA GLN A 15 -5.12 -14.55 32.94
C GLN A 15 -4.13 -15.12 33.96
N ARG A 16 -4.35 -16.35 34.43
CA ARG A 16 -3.42 -17.03 35.34
C ARG A 16 -2.10 -17.34 34.65
N PHE A 17 -2.13 -17.82 33.42
CA PHE A 17 -0.93 -18.17 32.66
C PHE A 17 -0.03 -16.97 32.42
N THR A 18 -0.61 -15.85 32.00
CA THR A 18 0.10 -14.57 31.82
C THR A 18 0.69 -14.05 33.13
N ASN A 19 -0.09 -14.01 34.21
CA ASN A 19 0.34 -13.38 35.46
C ASN A 19 1.28 -14.24 36.32
N VAL A 20 1.12 -15.57 36.31
CA VAL A 20 1.87 -16.48 37.20
C VAL A 20 3.12 -17.02 36.53
N TYR A 21 3.03 -17.34 35.25
CA TYR A 21 4.13 -17.99 34.52
C TYR A 21 4.85 -17.05 33.56
N GLY A 22 4.30 -15.86 33.31
CA GLY A 22 4.89 -14.89 32.37
C GLY A 22 4.98 -15.41 30.93
N GLY A 23 4.17 -16.42 30.59
CA GLY A 23 4.20 -17.05 29.28
C GLY A 23 3.50 -16.20 28.21
N GLU A 24 4.09 -16.14 27.02
CA GLU A 24 3.50 -15.47 25.87
C GLU A 24 2.37 -16.32 25.28
N ILE A 25 1.17 -15.75 25.15
CA ILE A 25 0.03 -16.42 24.54
C ILE A 25 0.10 -16.23 23.02
N THR A 26 0.49 -17.28 22.29
CA THR A 26 0.45 -17.29 20.83
C THR A 26 -1.00 -17.45 20.36
N THR A 27 -1.64 -16.35 19.97
CA THR A 27 -2.96 -16.40 19.36
C THR A 27 -2.82 -16.85 17.91
N TYR A 28 -3.21 -18.10 17.61
CA TYR A 28 -3.29 -18.61 16.24
C TYR A 28 -4.53 -18.06 15.51
N ALA A 29 -4.61 -16.73 15.39
CA ALA A 29 -5.53 -16.09 14.47
C ALA A 29 -4.92 -16.13 13.06
N ALA A 30 -5.76 -16.36 12.05
CA ALA A 30 -5.32 -16.21 10.68
C ALA A 30 -4.83 -14.76 10.47
N GLU A 31 -3.61 -14.60 9.96
CA GLU A 31 -3.15 -13.30 9.49
C GLU A 31 -4.13 -12.77 8.44
N ARG A 32 -4.47 -11.49 8.51
CA ARG A 32 -5.33 -10.87 7.51
C ARG A 32 -4.66 -11.04 6.15
N GLU A 33 -5.44 -11.49 5.18
CA GLU A 33 -4.93 -11.71 3.83
C GLU A 33 -4.25 -10.42 3.33
N PRO A 34 -3.02 -10.52 2.80
CA PRO A 34 -2.22 -9.33 2.49
C PRO A 34 -2.96 -8.43 1.51
N GLU A 35 -2.80 -7.12 1.68
CA GLU A 35 -3.39 -6.13 0.77
C GLU A 35 -2.92 -6.41 -0.65
N ARG A 36 -3.84 -6.90 -1.50
CA ARG A 36 -3.57 -7.22 -2.90
C ARG A 36 -3.43 -5.93 -3.69
N LYS A 37 -2.26 -5.29 -3.61
CA LYS A 37 -1.94 -4.14 -4.47
C LYS A 37 -1.98 -4.63 -5.93
N PRO A 38 -2.71 -3.93 -6.83
CA PRO A 38 -2.75 -4.29 -8.23
C PRO A 38 -1.32 -4.24 -8.77
N TRP A 39 -0.87 -5.34 -9.38
CA TRP A 39 0.47 -5.42 -9.94
C TRP A 39 0.68 -4.31 -10.96
N ARG A 40 1.62 -3.40 -10.67
CA ARG A 40 2.04 -2.35 -11.62
C ARG A 40 3.44 -2.67 -12.12
N LYS A 41 3.60 -2.70 -13.44
CA LYS A 41 4.91 -2.83 -14.09
C LYS A 41 5.74 -1.58 -13.79
N LYS A 42 7.00 -1.76 -13.38
CA LYS A 42 7.95 -0.65 -13.25
C LYS A 42 8.31 -0.13 -14.66
N PRO A 43 8.33 1.19 -14.88
CA PRO A 43 8.71 1.74 -16.17
C PRO A 43 10.15 1.37 -16.51
N THR A 44 10.37 0.99 -17.76
CA THR A 44 11.69 0.65 -18.27
C THR A 44 12.51 1.91 -18.54
N VAL A 45 13.83 1.78 -18.75
CA VAL A 45 14.68 2.92 -19.14
C VAL A 45 14.19 3.54 -20.46
N LEU A 46 13.73 2.71 -21.40
CA LEU A 46 13.17 3.16 -22.67
C LEU A 46 11.89 3.98 -22.47
N ASP A 47 10.99 3.57 -21.57
CA ASP A 47 9.78 4.34 -21.25
C ASP A 47 10.12 5.73 -20.71
N GLN A 48 11.17 5.84 -19.90
CA GLN A 48 11.60 7.13 -19.33
C GLN A 48 12.16 8.06 -20.42
N VAL A 49 12.94 7.52 -21.37
CA VAL A 49 13.45 8.30 -22.50
C VAL A 49 12.28 8.76 -23.37
N PHE A 50 11.33 7.88 -23.67
CA PHE A 50 10.15 8.20 -24.46
C PHE A 50 9.30 9.31 -23.81
N GLN A 51 9.07 9.23 -22.50
CA GLN A 51 8.37 10.29 -21.76
C GLN A 51 9.07 11.65 -21.84
N ARG A 52 10.41 11.66 -21.77
CA ARG A 52 11.20 12.89 -21.89
C ARG A 52 11.13 13.48 -23.31
N GLU A 53 11.16 12.64 -24.33
CA GLU A 53 11.01 13.06 -25.73
C GLU A 53 9.65 13.70 -25.98
N LEU A 54 8.57 13.07 -25.49
CA LEU A 54 7.22 13.64 -25.57
C LEU A 54 7.13 15.01 -24.90
N GLN A 55 7.72 15.15 -23.70
CA GLN A 55 7.73 16.41 -22.98
C GLN A 55 8.47 17.52 -23.74
N LYS A 56 9.58 17.21 -24.41
CA LYS A 56 10.31 18.19 -25.24
C LYS A 56 9.49 18.64 -26.44
N LEU A 57 8.88 17.70 -27.16
CA LEU A 57 8.03 18.01 -28.32
C LEU A 57 6.81 18.85 -27.93
N GLU A 58 6.23 18.60 -26.76
CA GLU A 58 5.14 19.42 -26.22
C GLU A 58 5.62 20.85 -25.92
N GLN A 59 6.79 21.01 -25.30
CA GLN A 59 7.39 22.33 -25.04
C GLN A 59 7.71 23.09 -26.33
N GLU A 60 8.30 22.43 -27.32
CA GLU A 60 8.58 23.01 -28.63
C GLU A 60 7.30 23.49 -29.31
N LYS A 61 6.24 22.66 -29.30
CA LYS A 61 4.93 23.07 -29.82
C LYS A 61 4.32 24.25 -29.08
N HIS A 62 4.46 24.31 -27.76
CA HIS A 62 4.01 25.46 -26.99
C HIS A 62 4.81 26.72 -27.32
N ALA A 63 6.13 26.63 -27.46
CA ALA A 63 6.99 27.75 -27.86
C ALA A 63 6.70 28.24 -29.28
N ASP A 64 6.44 27.32 -30.23
CA ASP A 64 6.01 27.64 -31.59
C ASP A 64 4.63 28.31 -31.59
N CYS A 65 3.72 27.87 -30.72
CA CYS A 65 2.40 28.48 -30.57
C CYS A 65 2.48 29.87 -29.91
N GLU A 66 3.34 30.06 -28.91
CA GLU A 66 3.57 31.34 -28.23
C GLU A 66 4.29 32.35 -29.14
N SER A 67 5.24 31.91 -29.96
CA SER A 67 5.90 32.75 -30.97
C SER A 67 4.95 33.14 -32.11
N ALA A 68 4.05 32.24 -32.52
CA ALA A 68 2.98 32.55 -33.47
C ALA A 68 1.94 33.55 -32.91
N ALA A 69 1.70 33.56 -31.59
CA ALA A 69 0.80 34.51 -30.93
C ALA A 69 1.44 35.89 -30.71
N THR A 70 2.76 35.97 -30.50
CA THR A 70 3.49 37.23 -30.28
C THR A 70 3.90 37.93 -31.57
N GLY A 71 4.01 37.23 -32.70
CA GLY A 71 4.30 37.79 -34.02
C GLY A 71 3.11 38.40 -34.78
N GLN A 72 1.92 38.45 -34.18
CA GLN A 72 0.69 39.02 -34.77
C GLN A 72 0.28 40.40 -34.19
N ALA A 73 1.18 41.10 -33.49
CA ALA A 73 0.98 42.47 -32.98
C ALA A 73 1.95 43.45 -33.65
#